data_AF-A0A1E4L326-F1
#
_entry.id   AF-A0A1E4L326-F1
#
_cell.length_a   1.000
_cell.length_b   1.000
_cell.length_c   1.000
_cell.angle_alpha   90.00
_cell.angle_beta   90.00
_cell.angle_gamma   90.00
#
_symmetry.space_group_name_H-M   'P 1'
#
loop_
_entity.id
_entity.type
_entity.pdbx_description
1 polymer ?
#
loop_
_entity_poly.entity_id
_entity_poly.type
_entity_poly.pdbx_seq_one_letter_code
_entity_poly.pdbx_strand_id
1 'polypeptide(L)' 'RERLASLDDPRSIGQALRGSELGEFWKYRVGDWRLVCQIKDAKILITVVRLGNRREVYR' A
#
# COMPACT_ATOMS: atom_id res chain seq x y z
N ARG A 1 16.33 -3.26 -5.65
CA ARG A 1 15.64 -4.53 -5.96
C ARG A 1 14.17 -4.22 -6.15
N GLU A 2 13.69 -4.26 -7.39
CA GLU A 2 12.29 -3.94 -7.75
C GLU A 2 11.36 -4.98 -7.10
N ARG A 3 10.40 -4.51 -6.29
CA ARG A 3 9.45 -5.37 -5.56
C ARG A 3 8.00 -5.22 -6.03
N LEU A 4 7.58 -4.01 -6.41
CA LEU A 4 6.20 -3.74 -6.80
C LEU A 4 6.04 -3.67 -8.32
N ALA A 5 6.96 -2.99 -9.02
CA ALA A 5 6.88 -2.75 -10.46
C ALA A 5 7.00 -4.01 -11.31
N SER A 6 7.61 -5.08 -10.77
CA SER A 6 7.82 -6.36 -11.44
C SER A 6 6.69 -7.37 -11.21
N LEU A 7 5.63 -6.99 -10.48
CA LEU A 7 4.52 -7.89 -10.19
C LEU A 7 3.40 -7.72 -11.20
N ASP A 8 2.85 -8.84 -11.67
CA ASP A 8 1.67 -8.87 -12.53
C ASP A 8 0.42 -8.37 -11.78
N ASP A 9 0.31 -8.71 -10.49
CA ASP A 9 -0.70 -8.16 -9.59
C ASP A 9 -0.03 -7.40 -8.44
N PRO A 10 -0.14 -6.06 -8.38
CA PRO A 10 0.41 -5.27 -7.29
C PRO A 10 -0.22 -5.61 -5.93
N ARG A 11 -1.42 -6.20 -5.89
CA ARG A 11 -2.09 -6.57 -4.63
C ARG A 11 -1.44 -7.75 -3.92
N SER A 12 -0.69 -8.58 -4.64
CA SER A 12 -0.10 -9.84 -4.15
C SER A 12 0.85 -9.71 -2.94
N ILE A 13 1.47 -8.55 -2.73
CA ILE A 13 2.44 -8.32 -1.65
C ILE A 13 1.95 -7.36 -0.56
N GLY A 14 0.67 -7.00 -0.58
CA GLY A 14 0.05 -6.08 0.35
C GLY A 14 -1.22 -6.64 0.98
N GLN A 15 -1.91 -5.81 1.73
CA GLN A 15 -3.19 -6.16 2.36
C GLN A 15 -4.16 -4.98 2.28
N ALA A 16 -5.42 -5.27 2.02
CA ALA A 16 -6.50 -4.31 2.17
C ALA A 16 -6.53 -3.78 3.62
N LEU A 17 -6.78 -2.47 3.78
CA LEU A 17 -7.13 -1.93 5.09
C LEU A 17 -8.54 -2.38 5.49
N ARG A 18 -8.71 -2.67 6.77
CA ARG A 18 -10.01 -3.09 7.33
C ARG A 18 -10.80 -1.87 7.77
N GLY A 19 -12.11 -1.89 7.55
CA GLY A 19 -13.05 -0.83 7.89
C GLY A 19 -13.93 -0.49 6.68
N SER A 20 -15.22 -0.22 6.92
CA SER A 20 -16.21 0.06 5.88
C SER A 20 -15.83 1.23 4.96
N GLU A 21 -15.05 2.19 5.46
CA GLU A 21 -14.57 3.36 4.71
C GLU A 21 -13.16 3.19 4.13
N LEU A 22 -12.47 2.07 4.44
CA LEU A 22 -11.05 1.86 4.11
C LEU A 22 -10.79 0.71 3.13
N GLY A 23 -11.83 0.00 2.69
CA GLY A 23 -11.72 -1.16 1.80
C GLY A 23 -11.07 -0.86 0.44
N GLU A 24 -11.01 0.41 0.04
CA GLU A 24 -10.34 0.87 -1.19
C GLU A 24 -8.82 1.09 -1.03
N PHE A 25 -8.31 1.05 0.20
CA PHE A 25 -6.91 1.30 0.47
C PHE A 25 -6.11 0.01 0.67
N TRP A 26 -4.93 -0.02 0.05
CA TRP A 26 -3.97 -1.10 0.14
C TRP A 26 -2.75 -0.68 0.94
N LYS A 27 -2.29 -1.56 1.81
CA LYS A 27 -1.09 -1.34 2.62
C LYS A 27 0.07 -2.15 2.08
N TYR A 28 1.20 -1.50 1.85
CA TYR A 28 2.48 -2.14 1.53
C TYR A 28 3.48 -2.01 2.67
N ARG A 29 4.28 -3.06 2.87
CA ARG A 29 5.44 -3.04 3.77
C ARG A 29 6.73 -3.01 2.97
N VAL A 30 7.51 -1.94 3.16
CA VAL A 30 8.81 -1.75 2.53
C VAL A 30 9.84 -1.49 3.63
N GLY A 31 10.51 -2.56 4.07
CA GLY A 31 11.39 -2.48 5.25
C GLY A 31 10.63 -2.02 6.49
N ASP A 32 11.07 -0.89 7.05
CA ASP A 32 10.46 -0.22 8.21
C ASP A 32 9.34 0.76 7.85
N TRP A 33 9.06 0.97 6.56
CA TRP A 33 8.00 1.86 6.10
C TRP A 33 6.70 1.11 5.83
N ARG A 34 5.59 1.76 6.17
CA ARG A 34 4.23 1.37 5.78
C ARG A 34 3.70 2.42 4.82
N LEU A 35 3.33 1.98 3.62
CA LEU A 35 2.66 2.83 2.65
C LEU A 35 1.18 2.47 2.65
N VAL A 36 0.33 3.49 2.63
CA VAL A 36 -1.09 3.34 2.31
C VAL A 36 -1.30 3.90 0.92
N CYS A 37 -1.86 3.09 0.06
CA CYS A 37 -2.06 3.39 -1.34
C CYS A 37 -3.51 3.18 -1.74
N GLN A 38 -3.97 3.92 -2.73
CA GLN A 38 -5.19 3.61 -3.47
C GLN A 38 -4.79 2.97 -4.80
N ILE A 39 -5.38 1.84 -5.15
CA ILE A 39 -5.17 1.19 -6.45
C ILE A 39 -6.38 1.48 -7.31
N LYS A 40 -6.18 2.18 -8.43
CA LYS A 40 -7.22 2.56 -9.39
C LYS A 40 -7.05 1.72 -10.65
N ASP A 41 -7.69 0.55 -10.71
CA ASP A 41 -7.53 -0.41 -11.81
C ASP A 41 -7.91 0.21 -13.17
N ALA A 42 -9.02 0.94 -13.22
CA ALA A 42 -9.50 1.59 -14.44
C ALA A 42 -8.51 2.59 -15.04
N LYS A 43 -7.53 3.07 -14.25
CA LYS A 43 -6.51 4.02 -14.69
C LYS A 43 -5.11 3.45 -14.65
N ILE A 44 -4.95 2.17 -14.28
CA ILE A 44 -3.65 1.50 -14.08
C ILE A 44 -2.73 2.38 -13.21
N LEU A 45 -3.29 2.91 -12.11
CA LEU A 45 -2.63 3.90 -11.28
C LEU A 45 -2.64 3.49 -9.81
N ILE A 46 -1.46 3.48 -9.20
CA ILE A 46 -1.29 3.31 -7.76
C ILE A 46 -0.90 4.66 -7.17
N THR A 47 -1.76 5.23 -6.31
CA THR A 47 -1.52 6.51 -5.66
C THR A 47 -1.14 6.27 -4.20
N VAL A 48 0.04 6.71 -3.78
CA VAL A 48 0.43 6.70 -2.37
C VAL A 48 -0.26 7.87 -1.66
N VAL A 49 -1.10 7.59 -0.67
CA VAL A 49 -1.87 8.62 0.07
C VAL A 49 -1.27 8.92 1.45
N ARG A 50 -0.55 7.96 2.04
CA ARG A 50 0.19 8.13 3.29
C ARG A 50 1.45 7.27 3.32
N LEU A 51 2.49 7.79 3.96
CA LEU A 51 3.67 7.04 4.37
C LEU A 51 3.83 7.18 5.88
N GLY A 52 4.19 6.10 6.55
CA GLY A 52 4.52 6.12 7.97
C GLY A 52 5.73 5.24 8.25
N ASN A 53 6.64 5.75 9.08
CA ASN A 53 7.77 4.96 9.55
C ASN A 53 7.35 4.11 10.76
N ARG A 54 7.90 2.91 10.91
CA ARG A 54 7.68 2.07 12.11
C ARG A 54 7.95 2.82 13.41
N ARG A 55 8.89 3.77 13.43
CA ARG A 55 9.24 4.60 14.61
C ARG A 55 8.19 5.65 14.96
N GLU A 56 7.32 6.02 14.02
CA GLU A 56 6.25 7.01 14.23
C GLU A 56 4.94 6.36 14.68
N VAL A 57 4.74 5.07 14.40
CA VAL A 57 3.51 4.33 14.72
C VAL A 57 3.48 3.80 16.17
N TYR A 58 4.64 3.60 16.79
CA TYR A 58 4.73 3.09 18.17
C TYR A 58 5.07 4.18 19.20
N ARG A 59 4.90 5.45 18.85
CA ARG A 59 5.06 6.56 19.79
C ARG A 59 3.70 7.12 20.18
#